data_AF-A0A6I2YE93-F1
#
_entry.id   AF-A0A6I2YE93-F1
#
_cell.length_a   1.000
_cell.length_b   1.000
_cell.length_c   1.000
_cell.angle_alpha   90.00
_cell.angle_beta   90.00
_cell.angle_gamma   90.00
#
_symmetry.space_group_name_H-M   'P 1'
#
loop_
_entity.id
_entity.type
_entity.pdbx_description
1 polymer ?
#
loop_
_entity_poly.entity_id
_entity_poly.type
_entity_poly.pdbx_seq_one_letter_code
_entity_poly.pdbx_strand_id
1 'polypeptide(L)'
;MSSDSSIPRIFASRARLANAGGSLPAGVDLAVMIDTQSITLTGGEPASTWQIPYVALHGAKVNNIGEYLEVMGWVAGTHLVLTIPVVSLSGGGVADVISMVTPDAERDVSLHTATPRWSKRKKVGGLALLAVVVTALSAVTVGVWGNVKNTSTSTSSTQPQQDQAASKNLQVHDVPAGWGKDSPATSPLSGLMGTGGTSKPTPEQTKTYNQVVANFQSCMGVSNAKDRMFGKAGVAPTVQVPSAPYGTVIAGNLVEVGSVTQYYDSPANVQADLAEIKNSKFASCFAQTMARFEITGADATQAGATIPVTVEKPRTELGVYIAGATASLQFPSTSGTVPIEIGTSILVSGHYEQTIYTFASPGTFPPATRTALQSLLAARLAGISKSSNT
;
A
#
# COMPACT_ATOMS: atom_id res chain seq x y z
N MET A 1 -3.14 38.61 27.57
CA MET A 1 -3.41 38.37 26.14
C MET A 1 -2.23 37.57 25.60
N SER A 2 -2.41 36.27 25.40
CA SER A 2 -1.40 35.41 24.77
C SER A 2 -1.34 35.80 23.31
N SER A 3 -0.19 36.27 22.82
CA SER A 3 0.05 36.45 21.39
C SER A 3 -0.02 35.07 20.75
N ASP A 4 -1.14 34.77 20.11
CA ASP A 4 -1.33 33.56 19.34
C ASP A 4 -0.31 33.61 18.19
N SER A 5 0.78 32.85 18.30
CA SER A 5 1.80 32.79 17.26
C SER A 5 1.21 32.01 16.09
N SER A 6 0.51 32.71 15.19
CA SER A 6 -0.02 32.11 13.99
C SER A 6 1.14 31.52 13.18
N ILE A 7 1.08 30.22 12.93
CA ILE A 7 2.01 29.54 12.03
C ILE A 7 1.89 30.26 10.68
N PRO A 8 2.98 30.79 10.11
CA PRO A 8 2.91 31.50 8.85
C PRO A 8 2.47 30.53 7.75
N ARG A 9 1.50 30.96 6.94
CA ARG A 9 0.88 30.17 5.86
C ARG A 9 0.81 31.02 4.60
N ILE A 10 1.29 30.46 3.49
CA ILE A 10 1.23 31.06 2.17
C ILE A 10 0.26 30.24 1.33
N PHE A 11 -0.66 30.91 0.66
CA PHE A 11 -1.62 30.29 -0.25
C PHE A 11 -1.35 30.73 -1.67
N ALA A 12 -1.48 29.80 -2.61
CA ALA A 12 -1.41 30.07 -4.03
C ALA A 12 -2.53 29.35 -4.78
N SER A 13 -2.92 29.90 -5.93
CA SER A 13 -3.84 29.24 -6.85
C SER A 13 -3.21 29.08 -8.22
N ARG A 14 -3.76 28.20 -9.06
CA ARG A 14 -3.25 27.90 -10.40
C ARG A 14 -1.80 27.40 -10.41
N ALA A 15 -1.36 26.79 -9.32
CA ALA A 15 -0.09 26.09 -9.33
C ALA A 15 -0.22 24.82 -10.18
N ARG A 16 0.88 24.33 -10.72
CA ARG A 16 0.89 23.15 -11.60
C ARG A 16 2.09 22.28 -11.28
N LEU A 17 1.87 20.97 -11.31
CA LEU A 17 2.96 20.00 -11.33
C LEU A 17 3.37 19.73 -12.77
N ALA A 18 4.66 19.84 -13.05
CA ALA A 18 5.21 19.57 -14.38
C ALA A 18 5.09 18.09 -14.77
N ASN A 19 5.16 17.19 -13.78
CA ASN A 19 5.05 15.75 -13.96
C ASN A 19 4.00 15.16 -13.02
N ALA A 20 3.29 14.13 -13.47
CA ALA A 20 2.33 13.43 -12.62
C ALA A 20 3.11 12.60 -11.60
N GLY A 21 2.96 12.95 -10.33
CA GLY A 21 3.45 12.17 -9.21
C GLY A 21 2.34 11.26 -8.71
N GLY A 22 1.93 10.29 -9.52
CA GLY A 22 0.90 9.35 -9.08
C GLY A 22 -0.50 9.90 -8.96
N SER A 23 -1.07 9.80 -7.76
CA SER A 23 -2.33 10.48 -7.42
C SER A 23 -2.26 12.00 -7.52
N LEU A 24 -1.06 12.60 -7.56
CA LEU A 24 -0.89 14.03 -7.82
C LEU A 24 -1.18 14.34 -9.31
N PRO A 25 -2.23 15.13 -9.62
CA PRO A 25 -2.60 15.39 -11.00
C PRO A 25 -1.59 16.36 -11.65
N ALA A 26 -1.10 16.00 -12.84
CA ALA A 26 -0.27 16.89 -13.65
C ALA A 26 -1.12 17.72 -14.60
N GLY A 27 -0.61 18.91 -14.94
CA GLY A 27 -1.24 19.77 -15.95
C GLY A 27 -2.59 20.36 -15.56
N VAL A 28 -3.06 20.15 -14.32
CA VAL A 28 -4.26 20.79 -13.77
C VAL A 28 -3.87 21.94 -12.84
N ASP A 29 -4.77 22.91 -12.71
CA ASP A 29 -4.63 23.99 -11.74
C ASP A 29 -4.86 23.44 -10.32
N LEU A 30 -3.88 23.68 -9.45
CA LEU A 30 -3.89 23.30 -8.05
C LEU A 30 -3.98 24.55 -7.17
N ALA A 31 -4.71 24.45 -6.07
CA ALA A 31 -4.51 25.31 -4.91
C ALA A 31 -3.32 24.77 -4.10
N VAL A 32 -2.49 25.66 -3.57
CA VAL A 32 -1.32 25.31 -2.76
C VAL A 32 -1.40 26.05 -1.44
N MET A 33 -1.09 25.35 -0.36
CA MET A 33 -0.77 25.95 0.94
C MET A 33 0.64 25.53 1.33
N ILE A 34 1.50 26.50 1.64
CA ILE A 34 2.87 26.30 2.10
C ILE A 34 2.92 26.80 3.54
N ASP A 35 3.39 25.96 4.45
CA ASP A 35 3.61 26.31 5.85
C ASP A 35 4.98 25.84 6.31
N THR A 36 5.26 25.91 7.62
CA THR A 36 6.56 25.51 8.18
C THR A 36 6.78 24.00 8.23
N GLN A 37 5.78 23.18 7.90
CA GLN A 37 5.84 21.73 8.01
C GLN A 37 5.79 21.04 6.64
N SER A 38 5.11 21.64 5.66
CA SER A 38 4.76 20.95 4.42
C SER A 38 4.34 21.87 3.28
N ILE A 39 4.25 21.26 2.09
CA ILE A 39 3.52 21.77 0.94
C ILE A 39 2.24 20.97 0.80
N THR A 40 1.09 21.61 0.92
CA THR A 40 -0.23 21.02 0.69
C THR A 40 -0.74 21.44 -0.69
N LEU A 41 -1.14 20.46 -1.49
CA LEU A 41 -1.68 20.62 -2.84
C LEU A 41 -3.14 20.18 -2.82
N THR A 42 -4.05 20.97 -3.39
CA THR A 42 -5.48 20.62 -3.49
C THR A 42 -5.97 20.80 -4.93
N GLY A 43 -6.62 19.79 -5.49
CA GLY A 43 -7.20 19.85 -6.84
C GLY A 43 -7.57 18.49 -7.41
N GLY A 44 -7.78 18.41 -8.72
CA GLY A 44 -8.21 17.20 -9.43
C GLY A 44 -9.73 16.96 -9.40
N GLU A 45 -10.17 15.93 -10.13
CA GLU A 45 -11.57 15.45 -10.13
C GLU A 45 -11.60 13.94 -9.81
N PRO A 46 -12.14 13.52 -8.65
CA PRO A 46 -12.68 14.36 -7.58
C PRO A 46 -11.58 15.15 -6.84
N ALA A 47 -11.96 16.31 -6.30
CA ALA A 47 -11.04 17.17 -5.54
C ALA A 47 -10.38 16.38 -4.40
N SER A 48 -9.06 16.36 -4.40
CA SER A 48 -8.23 15.66 -3.42
C SER A 48 -7.17 16.62 -2.90
N THR A 49 -6.71 16.36 -1.67
CA THR A 49 -5.67 17.16 -1.01
C THR A 49 -4.50 16.28 -0.63
N TRP A 50 -3.29 16.67 -1.03
CA TRP A 50 -2.04 15.95 -0.80
C TRP A 50 -1.09 16.82 0.00
N GLN A 51 -0.54 16.29 1.07
CA GLN A 51 0.45 16.97 1.89
C GLN A 51 1.82 16.32 1.72
N ILE A 52 2.78 17.11 1.24
CA ILE A 52 4.18 16.74 1.07
C ILE A 52 4.95 17.37 2.24
N PRO A 53 5.23 16.60 3.30
CA PRO A 53 6.01 17.13 4.41
C PRO A 53 7.46 17.38 3.96
N TYR A 54 8.12 18.42 4.47
CA TYR A 54 9.49 18.75 4.03
C TYR A 54 10.49 17.61 4.28
N VAL A 55 10.26 16.78 5.30
CA VAL A 55 11.08 15.58 5.56
C VAL A 55 11.03 14.54 4.43
N ALA A 56 10.01 14.60 3.55
CA ALA A 56 9.88 13.74 2.38
C ALA A 56 10.36 14.42 1.08
N LEU A 57 10.70 15.72 1.11
CA LEU A 57 11.15 16.50 -0.05
C LEU A 57 12.68 16.70 0.00
N HIS A 58 13.41 15.78 -0.62
CA HIS A 58 14.87 15.80 -0.63
C HIS A 58 15.43 16.75 -1.69
N GLY A 59 16.49 17.49 -1.34
CA GLY A 59 17.16 18.40 -2.27
C GLY A 59 16.25 19.53 -2.76
N ALA A 60 15.36 20.02 -1.88
CA ALA A 60 14.42 21.09 -2.20
C ALA A 60 15.16 22.34 -2.72
N LYS A 61 14.66 22.91 -3.81
CA LYS A 61 15.13 24.18 -4.38
C LYS A 61 13.93 25.04 -4.75
N VAL A 62 14.07 26.34 -4.60
CA VAL A 62 13.07 27.30 -5.07
C VAL A 62 13.76 28.29 -6.00
N ASN A 63 13.34 28.31 -7.26
CA ASN A 63 13.82 29.27 -8.25
C ASN A 63 12.73 30.31 -8.51
N ASN A 64 13.10 31.59 -8.47
CA ASN A 64 12.22 32.66 -8.94
C ASN A 64 12.53 32.97 -10.41
N ILE A 65 11.57 32.72 -11.30
CA ILE A 65 11.71 32.88 -12.76
C ILE A 65 10.84 34.07 -13.23
N GLY A 66 10.73 35.10 -12.40
CA GLY A 66 9.97 36.31 -12.69
C GLY A 66 8.49 36.12 -12.38
N GLU A 67 7.73 35.61 -13.36
CA GLU A 67 6.27 35.45 -13.22
C GLU A 67 5.87 34.21 -12.40
N TYR A 68 6.81 33.28 -12.21
CA TYR A 68 6.58 32.01 -11.53
C TYR A 68 7.69 31.69 -10.52
N LEU A 69 7.31 31.00 -9.45
CA LEU A 69 8.22 30.23 -8.60
C LEU A 69 8.22 28.78 -9.05
N GLU A 70 9.41 28.20 -9.17
CA GLU A 70 9.57 26.76 -9.33
C GLU A 70 10.09 26.15 -8.04
N VAL A 71 9.25 25.38 -7.38
CA VAL A 71 9.64 24.54 -6.25
C VAL A 71 10.00 23.16 -6.80
N MET A 72 11.26 22.78 -6.64
CA MET A 72 11.82 21.52 -7.12
C MET A 72 12.28 20.67 -5.95
N GLY A 73 12.28 19.35 -6.12
CA GLY A 73 12.89 18.42 -5.18
C GLY A 73 12.61 16.97 -5.56
N TRP A 74 13.02 16.05 -4.70
CA TRP A 74 12.81 14.62 -4.88
C TRP A 74 11.90 14.08 -3.79
N VAL A 75 10.78 13.49 -4.17
CA VAL A 75 9.89 12.79 -3.24
C VAL A 75 9.94 11.31 -3.57
N ALA A 76 10.49 10.54 -2.63
CA ALA A 76 10.68 9.09 -2.74
C ALA A 76 11.34 8.61 -4.06
N GLY A 77 12.22 9.44 -4.65
CA GLY A 77 12.93 9.11 -5.90
C GLY A 77 12.25 9.60 -7.18
N THR A 78 11.14 10.32 -7.09
CA THR A 78 10.55 11.08 -8.21
C THR A 78 10.90 12.56 -8.12
N HIS A 79 11.38 13.12 -9.22
CA HIS A 79 11.62 14.56 -9.32
C HIS A 79 10.30 15.32 -9.44
N LEU A 80 10.00 16.12 -8.43
CA LEU A 80 8.85 16.99 -8.36
C LEU A 80 9.26 18.39 -8.80
N VAL A 81 8.46 18.99 -9.70
CA VAL A 81 8.59 20.40 -10.11
C VAL A 81 7.19 21.00 -10.03
N LEU A 82 7.01 21.90 -9.06
CA LEU A 82 5.78 22.64 -8.82
C LEU A 82 5.99 24.10 -9.24
N THR A 83 5.25 24.54 -10.25
CA THR A 83 5.25 25.92 -10.71
C THR A 83 4.11 26.68 -10.04
N ILE A 84 4.41 27.81 -9.40
CA ILE A 84 3.45 28.65 -8.68
C ILE A 84 3.49 30.06 -9.29
N PRO A 85 2.39 30.58 -9.87
CA PRO A 85 2.35 31.96 -10.34
C PRO A 85 2.60 32.92 -9.17
N VAL A 86 3.58 33.82 -9.30
CA VAL A 86 3.91 34.79 -8.24
C VAL A 86 2.69 35.68 -7.92
N VAL A 87 1.92 36.02 -8.95
CA VAL A 87 0.69 36.83 -8.83
C VAL A 87 -0.43 36.16 -8.06
N SER A 88 -0.37 34.84 -7.84
CA SER A 88 -1.39 34.11 -7.10
C SER A 88 -1.04 33.90 -5.63
N LEU A 89 0.15 34.31 -5.19
CA LEU A 89 0.59 34.22 -3.80
C LEU A 89 -0.22 35.16 -2.91
N SER A 90 -0.62 34.66 -1.75
CA SER A 90 -1.30 35.41 -0.68
C SER A 90 -0.84 34.89 0.68
N GLY A 91 -0.86 35.74 1.70
CA GLY A 91 -0.35 35.39 3.04
C GLY A 91 1.18 35.43 3.18
N GLY A 92 1.91 35.76 2.10
CA GLY A 92 3.36 35.95 2.06
C GLY A 92 3.84 36.26 0.64
N GLY A 93 5.15 36.50 0.49
CA GLY A 93 5.81 36.75 -0.78
C GLY A 93 6.79 35.64 -1.17
N VAL A 94 7.54 35.89 -2.25
CA VAL A 94 8.55 34.95 -2.77
C VAL A 94 9.60 34.57 -1.72
N ALA A 95 10.09 35.54 -0.95
CA ALA A 95 11.08 35.31 0.10
C ALA A 95 10.57 34.39 1.21
N ASP A 96 9.28 34.48 1.54
CA ASP A 96 8.65 33.63 2.55
C ASP A 96 8.54 32.18 2.03
N VAL A 97 8.19 31.99 0.76
CA VAL A 97 8.18 30.65 0.13
C VAL A 97 9.58 30.03 0.16
N ILE A 98 10.60 30.80 -0.24
CA ILE A 98 11.99 30.33 -0.21
C ILE A 98 12.39 29.94 1.22
N SER A 99 12.14 30.80 2.21
CA SER A 99 12.52 30.50 3.60
C SER A 99 11.78 29.30 4.20
N MET A 100 10.52 29.04 3.80
CA MET A 100 9.75 27.89 4.28
C MET A 100 10.16 26.57 3.62
N VAL A 101 10.43 26.58 2.32
CA VAL A 101 10.70 25.36 1.53
C VAL A 101 12.17 24.95 1.57
N THR A 102 13.08 25.92 1.66
CA THR A 102 14.51 25.68 1.86
C THR A 102 14.96 26.24 3.21
N PRO A 103 14.38 25.78 4.33
CA PRO A 103 14.66 26.39 5.62
C PRO A 103 16.11 26.18 6.04
N ASP A 104 16.81 25.14 5.56
CA ASP A 104 18.23 24.90 5.84
C ASP A 104 18.87 23.94 4.81
N ALA A 105 19.92 24.38 4.09
CA ALA A 105 20.86 23.50 3.37
C ALA A 105 21.80 22.72 4.33
N GLU A 106 21.48 22.69 5.64
CA GLU A 106 22.38 22.21 6.69
C GLU A 106 21.65 21.57 7.90
N ARG A 107 20.43 21.03 7.73
CA ARG A 107 19.82 20.21 8.79
C ARG A 107 20.21 18.75 8.70
N ASP A 108 21.30 18.46 9.40
CA ASP A 108 21.64 17.16 9.94
C ASP A 108 20.58 16.67 10.95
N VAL A 109 20.44 15.35 11.04
CA VAL A 109 19.37 14.59 11.71
C VAL A 109 19.42 14.75 13.24
N SER A 110 18.26 14.87 13.90
CA SER A 110 18.06 14.41 15.30
C SER A 110 16.60 14.17 15.70
N LEU A 111 16.43 13.12 16.50
CA LEU A 111 15.22 12.38 16.93
C LEU A 111 14.60 12.85 18.27
N HIS A 112 13.41 12.28 18.60
CA HIS A 112 12.74 12.08 19.93
C HIS A 112 11.64 13.12 20.31
N THR A 113 10.50 12.83 21.00
CA THR A 113 9.97 11.70 21.81
C THR A 113 8.44 11.83 22.05
N ALA A 114 7.77 10.73 22.47
CA ALA A 114 6.32 10.49 22.70
C ALA A 114 5.69 11.17 23.97
N THR A 115 4.38 11.16 24.32
CA THR A 115 3.42 10.05 24.64
C THR A 115 1.95 10.58 24.91
N PRO A 116 0.92 9.86 25.46
CA PRO A 116 -0.39 9.65 24.80
C PRO A 116 -1.65 10.03 25.63
N ARG A 117 -2.88 9.89 25.07
CA ARG A 117 -4.12 9.83 25.89
C ARG A 117 -5.24 8.99 25.26
N TRP A 118 -5.73 8.00 26.02
CA TRP A 118 -6.84 7.09 25.71
C TRP A 118 -8.23 7.73 25.92
N SER A 119 -9.24 7.30 25.14
CA SER A 119 -10.62 7.12 25.67
C SER A 119 -11.45 6.10 24.87
N LYS A 120 -12.56 5.65 25.47
CA LYS A 120 -13.19 4.32 25.38
C LYS A 120 -14.18 4.11 24.21
N ARG A 121 -14.22 2.87 23.68
CA ARG A 121 -15.25 2.32 22.78
C ARG A 121 -16.59 2.09 23.49
N LYS A 122 -17.70 2.29 22.77
CA LYS A 122 -18.99 1.61 23.01
C LYS A 122 -19.27 0.60 21.88
N LYS A 123 -19.87 -0.53 22.24
CA LYS A 123 -20.32 -1.62 21.35
C LYS A 123 -21.76 -1.37 20.88
N VAL A 124 -22.08 -1.75 19.65
CA VAL A 124 -23.45 -2.11 19.23
C VAL A 124 -23.34 -3.37 18.36
N GLY A 125 -24.22 -4.34 18.61
CA GLY A 125 -24.25 -5.65 17.95
C GLY A 125 -25.49 -5.88 17.10
N GLY A 126 -25.54 -7.07 16.49
CA GLY A 126 -26.61 -7.61 15.63
C GLY A 126 -26.49 -7.15 14.17
N LEU A 127 -26.61 -7.98 13.15
CA LEU A 127 -27.37 -9.21 12.99
C LEU A 127 -26.70 -10.14 11.96
N ALA A 128 -26.82 -11.44 12.18
CA ALA A 128 -26.44 -12.50 11.26
C ALA A 128 -27.50 -12.71 10.16
N LEU A 129 -27.07 -12.95 8.92
CA LEU A 129 -27.72 -13.81 7.91
C LEU A 129 -26.92 -13.78 6.60
N LEU A 130 -26.06 -14.79 6.40
CA LEU A 130 -25.70 -15.43 5.11
C LEU A 130 -24.54 -16.42 5.35
N ALA A 131 -24.84 -17.45 6.14
CA ALA A 131 -24.08 -18.69 6.11
C ALA A 131 -24.61 -19.53 4.95
N VAL A 132 -23.70 -20.05 4.11
CA VAL A 132 -23.71 -21.38 3.46
C VAL A 132 -22.73 -21.48 2.27
N VAL A 133 -22.04 -20.41 1.83
CA VAL A 133 -21.00 -20.53 0.77
C VAL A 133 -19.57 -20.19 1.23
N VAL A 134 -19.39 -19.53 2.39
CA VAL A 134 -18.06 -19.03 2.85
C VAL A 134 -17.36 -19.95 3.87
N THR A 135 -18.02 -20.99 4.39
CA THR A 135 -17.50 -21.81 5.50
C THR A 135 -16.39 -22.81 5.13
N ALA A 136 -15.98 -22.89 3.86
CA ALA A 136 -14.88 -23.76 3.42
C ALA A 136 -13.52 -23.04 3.28
N LEU A 137 -13.44 -21.73 3.56
CA LEU A 137 -12.25 -20.91 3.29
C LEU A 137 -11.40 -20.54 4.53
N SER A 138 -11.81 -20.96 5.73
CA SER A 138 -11.23 -20.43 6.99
C SER A 138 -10.11 -21.24 7.63
N ALA A 139 -9.46 -22.18 6.93
CA ALA A 139 -8.51 -23.12 7.57
C ALA A 139 -7.12 -23.25 6.95
N VAL A 140 -6.72 -22.35 6.04
CA VAL A 140 -5.31 -22.20 5.66
C VAL A 140 -4.95 -20.73 5.70
N THR A 141 -4.44 -20.28 6.84
CA THR A 141 -3.66 -19.04 6.88
C THR A 141 -2.42 -19.31 6.05
N VAL A 142 -2.40 -18.79 4.82
CA VAL A 142 -1.18 -18.78 4.01
C VAL A 142 -0.36 -17.61 4.53
N GLY A 143 0.24 -17.81 5.70
CA GLY A 143 1.44 -17.06 6.03
C GLY A 143 2.47 -17.39 4.96
N VAL A 144 3.14 -16.38 4.43
CA VAL A 144 4.37 -16.55 3.65
C VAL A 144 5.37 -17.23 4.57
N TRP A 145 5.36 -18.56 4.55
CA TRP A 145 6.20 -19.40 5.39
C TRP A 145 7.48 -19.75 4.66
N GLY A 146 8.25 -18.71 4.36
CA GLY A 146 9.68 -18.92 4.14
C GLY A 146 10.26 -19.56 5.41
N ASN A 147 11.27 -20.43 5.27
CA ASN A 147 12.07 -20.99 6.36
C ASN A 147 12.86 -19.88 7.09
N VAL A 148 12.15 -18.95 7.68
CA VAL A 148 12.71 -17.88 8.48
C VAL A 148 12.76 -18.47 9.87
N LYS A 149 13.97 -18.83 10.30
CA LYS A 149 14.23 -19.00 11.73
C LYS A 149 13.88 -17.67 12.39
N ASN A 150 12.69 -17.57 12.99
CA ASN A 150 12.35 -16.50 13.91
C ASN A 150 13.26 -16.66 15.15
N THR A 151 14.51 -16.20 15.04
CA THR A 151 15.25 -15.71 16.20
C THR A 151 14.64 -14.37 16.56
N SER A 152 13.45 -14.42 17.16
CA SER A 152 12.83 -13.27 17.81
C SER A 152 13.61 -12.96 19.08
N THR A 153 14.77 -12.31 18.94
CA THR A 153 15.39 -11.62 20.07
C THR A 153 14.61 -10.34 20.33
N SER A 154 13.81 -10.41 21.38
CA SER A 154 13.09 -9.34 22.04
C SER A 154 13.95 -8.08 22.18
N THR A 155 13.52 -6.95 21.62
CA THR A 155 13.89 -5.62 22.11
C THR A 155 12.72 -4.66 21.89
N SER A 156 12.50 -3.80 22.87
CA SER A 156 11.44 -2.78 22.99
C SER A 156 11.43 -1.69 21.89
N SER A 157 12.18 -1.88 20.79
CA SER A 157 12.33 -0.96 19.67
C SER A 157 11.39 -1.25 18.47
N THR A 158 10.64 -2.35 18.48
CA THR A 158 9.76 -2.74 17.35
C THR A 158 8.42 -2.02 17.33
N GLN A 159 7.96 -1.48 18.46
CA GLN A 159 6.64 -0.82 18.54
C GLN A 159 6.53 0.40 17.60
N PRO A 160 7.51 1.32 17.54
CA PRO A 160 7.48 2.43 16.58
C PRO A 160 7.46 1.95 15.12
N GLN A 161 8.21 0.90 14.79
CA GLN A 161 8.23 0.32 13.43
C GLN A 161 6.89 -0.35 13.10
N GLN A 162 6.27 -1.01 14.08
CA GLN A 162 4.95 -1.62 13.95
C GLN A 162 3.87 -0.57 13.72
N ASP A 163 3.87 0.51 14.49
CA ASP A 163 2.91 1.61 14.32
C ASP A 163 3.13 2.34 12.99
N GLN A 164 4.38 2.53 12.57
CA GLN A 164 4.72 3.08 11.26
C GLN A 164 4.22 2.17 10.13
N ALA A 165 4.51 0.87 10.16
CA ALA A 165 4.03 -0.08 9.16
C ALA A 165 2.49 -0.15 9.13
N ALA A 166 1.84 -0.15 10.29
CA ALA A 166 0.38 -0.07 10.41
C ALA A 166 -0.17 1.21 9.77
N SER A 167 0.49 2.34 9.96
CA SER A 167 0.07 3.62 9.37
C SER A 167 0.15 3.64 7.85
N LYS A 168 0.93 2.75 7.22
CA LYS A 168 1.04 2.61 5.77
C LYS A 168 -0.07 1.76 5.14
N ASN A 169 -0.77 0.94 5.92
CA ASN A 169 -1.86 0.09 5.42
C ASN A 169 -3.11 0.88 5.02
N LEU A 170 -4.01 0.21 4.28
CA LEU A 170 -5.36 0.69 4.03
C LEU A 170 -6.13 0.92 5.33
N GLN A 171 -6.92 1.98 5.32
CA GLN A 171 -7.82 2.40 6.38
C GLN A 171 -9.23 2.56 5.82
N VAL A 172 -10.24 2.59 6.70
CA VAL A 172 -11.65 2.67 6.29
C VAL A 172 -11.99 3.93 5.48
N HIS A 173 -11.24 5.01 5.65
CA HIS A 173 -11.47 6.25 4.90
C HIS A 173 -10.78 6.28 3.53
N ASP A 174 -9.97 5.25 3.22
CA ASP A 174 -9.28 5.13 1.92
C ASP A 174 -10.16 4.46 0.87
N VAL A 175 -11.13 3.65 1.33
CA VAL A 175 -12.03 2.89 0.46
C VAL A 175 -13.25 3.73 0.06
N PRO A 176 -13.92 3.39 -1.06
CA PRO A 176 -15.10 4.14 -1.50
C PRO A 176 -16.18 4.25 -0.43
N ALA A 177 -16.95 5.34 -0.46
CA ALA A 177 -18.07 5.53 0.45
C ALA A 177 -19.03 4.33 0.39
N GLY A 178 -19.45 3.84 1.55
CA GLY A 178 -20.30 2.66 1.69
C GLY A 178 -19.55 1.32 1.83
N TRP A 179 -18.22 1.33 1.77
CA TRP A 179 -17.41 0.16 2.13
C TRP A 179 -17.27 0.05 3.65
N GLY A 180 -17.46 -1.16 4.16
CA GLY A 180 -17.37 -1.49 5.58
C GLY A 180 -16.07 -2.20 5.89
N LYS A 181 -15.71 -2.22 7.18
CA LYS A 181 -14.70 -3.17 7.67
C LYS A 181 -15.33 -4.55 7.76
N ASP A 182 -14.75 -5.51 7.07
CA ASP A 182 -15.16 -6.91 7.16
C ASP A 182 -14.52 -7.62 8.35
N SER A 183 -15.18 -8.68 8.80
CA SER A 183 -14.64 -9.53 9.86
C SER A 183 -13.53 -10.42 9.27
N PRO A 184 -12.30 -10.37 9.81
CA PRO A 184 -11.23 -11.27 9.38
C PRO A 184 -11.54 -12.77 9.58
N ALA A 185 -12.59 -13.10 10.33
CA ALA A 185 -13.01 -14.50 10.49
C ALA A 185 -13.84 -15.01 9.31
N THR A 186 -14.42 -14.10 8.51
CA THR A 186 -15.37 -14.45 7.43
C THR A 186 -15.01 -13.82 6.10
N SER A 187 -13.99 -12.98 6.03
CA SER A 187 -13.55 -12.33 4.80
C SER A 187 -12.77 -13.34 3.93
N PRO A 188 -13.05 -13.42 2.61
CA PRO A 188 -12.25 -14.22 1.69
C PRO A 188 -10.77 -13.84 1.69
N LEU A 189 -10.41 -12.56 1.86
CA LEU A 189 -8.99 -12.15 1.85
C LEU A 189 -8.21 -12.53 3.12
N SER A 190 -8.89 -13.01 4.16
CA SER A 190 -8.26 -13.23 5.46
C SER A 190 -7.16 -14.30 5.43
N GLY A 191 -7.28 -15.30 4.55
CA GLY A 191 -6.24 -16.31 4.33
C GLY A 191 -4.94 -15.75 3.73
N LEU A 192 -5.07 -14.76 2.83
CA LEU A 192 -3.96 -14.11 2.13
C LEU A 192 -3.30 -13.00 2.96
N MET A 193 -4.05 -12.37 3.86
CA MET A 193 -3.57 -11.28 4.70
C MET A 193 -2.97 -11.75 6.04
N GLY A 194 -3.02 -13.05 6.34
CA GLY A 194 -2.61 -13.58 7.64
C GLY A 194 -1.12 -13.37 7.97
N THR A 195 -0.82 -13.15 9.25
CA THR A 195 0.57 -13.02 9.77
C THR A 195 1.21 -14.38 10.12
N GLY A 196 0.69 -15.48 9.57
CA GLY A 196 1.03 -16.84 10.01
C GLY A 196 0.34 -17.21 11.32
N GLY A 197 -0.27 -18.40 11.37
CA GLY A 197 -0.83 -18.95 12.60
C GLY A 197 0.27 -19.29 13.62
N THR A 198 -0.07 -19.27 14.91
CA THR A 198 0.82 -19.76 15.98
C THR A 198 0.92 -21.28 16.03
N SER A 199 0.05 -21.98 15.30
CA SER A 199 0.03 -23.43 15.21
C SER A 199 1.10 -23.93 14.23
N LYS A 200 1.84 -24.96 14.64
CA LYS A 200 2.74 -25.68 13.75
C LYS A 200 1.94 -26.26 12.58
N PRO A 201 2.43 -26.18 11.34
CA PRO A 201 1.77 -26.83 10.22
C PRO A 201 1.53 -28.31 10.40
N THR A 202 0.45 -28.77 9.80
CA THR A 202 0.31 -30.19 9.49
C THR A 202 1.25 -30.60 8.35
N PRO A 203 1.59 -31.89 8.24
CA PRO A 203 2.34 -32.42 7.09
C PRO A 203 1.67 -32.09 5.75
N GLU A 204 0.34 -32.14 5.68
CA GLU A 204 -0.45 -31.83 4.49
C GLU A 204 -0.32 -30.37 4.10
N GLN A 205 -0.44 -29.44 5.06
CA GLN A 205 -0.23 -28.01 4.82
C GLN A 205 1.20 -27.73 4.32
N THR A 206 2.20 -28.39 4.91
CA THR A 206 3.60 -28.29 4.48
C THR A 206 3.79 -28.79 3.05
N LYS A 207 3.16 -29.93 2.71
CA LYS A 207 3.20 -30.50 1.36
C LYS A 207 2.57 -29.56 0.34
N THR A 208 1.37 -29.05 0.61
CA THR A 208 0.68 -28.09 -0.25
C THR A 208 1.50 -26.83 -0.44
N TYR A 209 2.03 -26.26 0.64
CA TYR A 209 2.90 -25.09 0.59
C TYR A 209 4.10 -25.32 -0.32
N ASN A 210 4.84 -26.40 -0.10
CA ASN A 210 6.02 -26.74 -0.91
C ASN A 210 5.68 -26.93 -2.38
N GLN A 211 4.52 -27.52 -2.70
CA GLN A 211 4.07 -27.70 -4.08
C GLN A 211 3.74 -26.36 -4.75
N VAL A 212 3.03 -25.47 -4.05
CA VAL A 212 2.68 -24.14 -4.55
C VAL A 212 3.95 -23.29 -4.76
N VAL A 213 4.90 -23.32 -3.83
CA VAL A 213 6.19 -22.63 -3.93
C VAL A 213 7.07 -23.22 -5.04
N ALA A 214 7.12 -24.54 -5.22
CA ALA A 214 7.83 -25.16 -6.33
C ALA A 214 7.28 -24.70 -7.68
N ASN A 215 5.95 -24.52 -7.78
CA ASN A 215 5.34 -24.00 -8.99
C ASN A 215 5.69 -22.52 -9.23
N PHE A 216 5.79 -21.70 -8.17
CA PHE A 216 6.30 -20.33 -8.28
C PHE A 216 7.72 -20.30 -8.83
N GLN A 217 8.61 -21.08 -8.23
CA GLN A 217 10.02 -21.19 -8.60
C GLN A 217 10.19 -21.62 -10.07
N SER A 218 9.43 -22.62 -10.49
CA SER A 218 9.38 -23.07 -11.88
C SER A 218 8.88 -21.96 -12.81
N CYS A 219 7.81 -21.25 -12.47
CA CYS A 219 7.25 -20.15 -13.24
C CYS A 219 8.27 -19.01 -13.42
N MET A 220 8.94 -18.62 -12.33
CA MET A 220 9.95 -17.57 -12.30
C MET A 220 11.27 -17.98 -12.96
N GLY A 221 11.53 -19.28 -13.11
CA GLY A 221 12.81 -19.80 -13.56
C GLY A 221 13.92 -19.62 -12.51
N VAL A 222 13.56 -19.66 -11.23
CA VAL A 222 14.49 -19.53 -10.09
C VAL A 222 14.51 -20.84 -9.29
N SER A 223 15.61 -21.10 -8.59
CA SER A 223 15.67 -22.21 -7.64
C SER A 223 15.32 -21.74 -6.24
N ASN A 224 14.96 -22.67 -5.35
CA ASN A 224 14.74 -22.37 -3.93
C ASN A 224 15.91 -21.63 -3.25
N ALA A 225 17.15 -21.82 -3.72
CA ALA A 225 18.31 -21.12 -3.19
C ALA A 225 18.42 -19.67 -3.66
N LYS A 226 17.68 -19.27 -4.70
CA LYS A 226 17.71 -17.93 -5.32
C LYS A 226 16.39 -17.16 -5.17
N ASP A 227 15.30 -17.86 -4.92
CA ASP A 227 13.97 -17.30 -4.66
C ASP A 227 13.97 -16.50 -3.35
N ARG A 228 13.66 -15.20 -3.46
CA ARG A 228 13.59 -14.28 -2.32
C ARG A 228 12.19 -14.14 -1.73
N MET A 229 11.15 -14.48 -2.49
CA MET A 229 9.76 -14.34 -2.04
C MET A 229 9.32 -15.48 -1.12
N PHE A 230 9.68 -16.71 -1.47
CA PHE A 230 9.29 -17.92 -0.73
C PHE A 230 10.48 -18.82 -0.40
N GLY A 231 11.63 -18.58 -1.03
CA GLY A 231 12.80 -19.44 -0.92
C GLY A 231 13.78 -19.04 0.17
N LYS A 232 14.96 -19.67 0.13
CA LYS A 232 16.05 -19.47 1.10
C LYS A 232 16.83 -18.17 0.90
N ALA A 233 16.71 -17.52 -0.25
CA ALA A 233 17.36 -16.22 -0.47
C ALA A 233 16.57 -15.07 0.18
N GLY A 234 15.32 -15.32 0.56
CA GLY A 234 14.45 -14.35 1.20
C GLY A 234 14.94 -13.96 2.58
N VAL A 235 14.75 -12.70 2.92
CA VAL A 235 14.92 -12.19 4.27
C VAL A 235 13.52 -11.93 4.82
N ALA A 236 13.24 -12.33 6.06
CA ALA A 236 11.96 -11.97 6.65
C ALA A 236 11.90 -10.47 6.96
N PRO A 237 10.71 -9.86 6.84
CA PRO A 237 10.50 -8.55 7.42
C PRO A 237 10.57 -8.63 8.96
N THR A 238 11.10 -7.57 9.56
CA THR A 238 11.13 -7.38 11.01
C THR A 238 9.72 -7.23 11.57
N VAL A 239 8.84 -6.59 10.79
CA VAL A 239 7.44 -6.36 11.12
C VAL A 239 6.59 -6.65 9.89
N GLN A 240 5.50 -7.39 10.08
CA GLN A 240 4.44 -7.54 9.09
C GLN A 240 3.10 -7.20 9.74
N VAL A 241 2.39 -6.22 9.17
CA VAL A 241 1.10 -5.75 9.69
C VAL A 241 0.07 -5.82 8.57
N PRO A 242 -1.04 -6.57 8.74
CA PRO A 242 -2.18 -6.50 7.84
C PRO A 242 -3.12 -5.34 8.20
N SER A 243 -3.81 -4.80 7.20
CA SER A 243 -5.00 -3.98 7.40
C SER A 243 -6.18 -4.84 7.87
N ALA A 244 -7.32 -4.21 8.16
CA ALA A 244 -8.56 -4.97 8.07
C ALA A 244 -8.90 -5.22 6.59
N PRO A 245 -9.61 -6.32 6.27
CA PRO A 245 -10.33 -6.39 5.01
C PRO A 245 -11.46 -5.34 4.99
N TYR A 246 -11.66 -4.73 3.84
CA TYR A 246 -12.72 -3.76 3.60
C TYR A 246 -13.51 -4.14 2.37
N GLY A 247 -14.82 -4.18 2.45
CA GLY A 247 -15.65 -4.65 1.36
C GLY A 247 -17.06 -4.09 1.36
N THR A 248 -17.78 -4.42 0.29
CA THR A 248 -19.19 -4.10 0.11
C THR A 248 -19.80 -5.01 -0.96
N VAL A 249 -21.11 -4.90 -1.18
CA VAL A 249 -21.79 -5.56 -2.30
C VAL A 249 -22.14 -4.52 -3.36
N ILE A 250 -21.59 -4.66 -4.57
CA ILE A 250 -21.85 -3.79 -5.71
C ILE A 250 -22.58 -4.59 -6.78
N ALA A 251 -23.82 -4.20 -7.10
CA ALA A 251 -24.65 -4.88 -8.10
C ALA A 251 -24.78 -6.40 -7.88
N GLY A 252 -24.82 -6.83 -6.61
CA GLY A 252 -24.90 -8.25 -6.22
C GLY A 252 -23.54 -8.95 -6.09
N ASN A 253 -22.43 -8.29 -6.42
CA ASN A 253 -21.09 -8.85 -6.33
C ASN A 253 -20.43 -8.40 -5.03
N LEU A 254 -19.95 -9.35 -4.24
CA LEU A 254 -19.05 -9.08 -3.14
C LEU A 254 -17.73 -8.58 -3.71
N VAL A 255 -17.29 -7.41 -3.28
CA VAL A 255 -15.96 -6.86 -3.58
C VAL A 255 -15.25 -6.55 -2.27
N GLU A 256 -13.98 -6.92 -2.18
CA GLU A 256 -13.18 -6.73 -0.96
C GLU A 256 -11.76 -6.32 -1.32
N VAL A 257 -11.12 -5.53 -0.45
CA VAL A 257 -9.73 -5.13 -0.54
C VAL A 257 -9.07 -5.18 0.82
N GLY A 258 -7.80 -5.53 0.84
CA GLY A 258 -6.95 -5.41 2.02
C GLY A 258 -5.50 -5.20 1.63
N SER A 259 -4.69 -4.78 2.59
CA SER A 259 -3.26 -4.61 2.38
C SER A 259 -2.46 -5.28 3.50
N VAL A 260 -1.24 -5.67 3.17
CA VAL A 260 -0.23 -6.10 4.15
C VAL A 260 1.00 -5.27 3.94
N THR A 261 1.47 -4.59 4.99
CA THR A 261 2.72 -3.84 4.97
C THR A 261 3.78 -4.61 5.75
N GLN A 262 4.92 -4.80 5.11
CA GLN A 262 6.12 -5.42 5.63
C GLN A 262 7.19 -4.34 5.78
N TYR A 263 7.86 -4.30 6.93
CA TYR A 263 9.00 -3.44 7.20
C TYR A 263 10.25 -4.30 7.39
N TYR A 264 11.32 -3.93 6.71
CA TYR A 264 12.62 -4.58 6.78
C TYR A 264 13.62 -3.68 7.48
N ASP A 265 14.53 -4.26 8.27
CA ASP A 265 15.60 -3.50 8.95
C ASP A 265 16.53 -2.75 7.99
N SER A 266 16.63 -3.19 6.72
CA SER A 266 17.50 -2.59 5.72
C SER A 266 16.78 -2.37 4.39
N PRO A 267 16.87 -1.15 3.79
CA PRO A 267 16.37 -0.91 2.44
C PRO A 267 17.06 -1.76 1.38
N ALA A 268 18.28 -2.23 1.65
CA ALA A 268 19.00 -3.10 0.72
C ALA A 268 18.29 -4.45 0.52
N ASN A 269 17.61 -4.97 1.55
CA ASN A 269 16.81 -6.20 1.42
C ASN A 269 15.63 -5.97 0.48
N VAL A 270 14.91 -4.87 0.68
CA VAL A 270 13.81 -4.44 -0.17
C VAL A 270 14.26 -4.18 -1.62
N GLN A 271 15.46 -3.61 -1.83
CA GLN A 271 16.02 -3.44 -3.18
C GLN A 271 16.40 -4.77 -3.85
N ALA A 272 16.85 -5.76 -3.07
CA ALA A 272 17.14 -7.09 -3.60
C ALA A 272 15.83 -7.82 -3.99
N ASP A 273 14.78 -7.66 -3.20
CA ASP A 273 13.44 -8.16 -3.52
C ASP A 273 12.87 -7.46 -4.75
N LEU A 274 13.04 -6.14 -4.86
CA LEU A 274 12.68 -5.35 -6.04
C LEU A 274 13.31 -5.87 -7.34
N ALA A 275 14.54 -6.37 -7.29
CA ALA A 275 15.21 -6.94 -8.46
C ALA A 275 14.48 -8.21 -8.96
N GLU A 276 13.96 -9.04 -8.05
CA GLU A 276 13.11 -10.18 -8.41
C GLU A 276 11.72 -9.72 -8.90
N ILE A 277 11.12 -8.73 -8.23
CA ILE A 277 9.81 -8.16 -8.57
C ILE A 277 9.81 -7.49 -9.95
N LYS A 278 10.94 -6.94 -10.39
CA LYS A 278 11.12 -6.37 -11.74
C LYS A 278 11.21 -7.42 -12.85
N ASN A 279 11.33 -8.71 -12.54
CA ASN A 279 11.26 -9.76 -13.55
C ASN A 279 9.89 -9.71 -14.25
N SER A 280 9.86 -9.76 -15.58
CA SER A 280 8.62 -9.65 -16.35
C SER A 280 7.61 -10.76 -16.05
N LYS A 281 8.05 -11.90 -15.50
CA LYS A 281 7.19 -13.02 -15.09
C LYS A 281 6.62 -12.86 -13.69
N PHE A 282 7.22 -12.00 -12.86
CA PHE A 282 6.94 -11.91 -11.43
C PHE A 282 5.45 -11.72 -11.13
N ALA A 283 4.84 -10.66 -11.67
CA ALA A 283 3.45 -10.33 -11.37
C ALA A 283 2.50 -11.49 -11.71
N SER A 284 2.71 -12.13 -12.87
CA SER A 284 1.97 -13.32 -13.28
C SER A 284 2.17 -14.47 -12.30
N CYS A 285 3.42 -14.86 -12.05
CA CYS A 285 3.74 -16.00 -11.20
C CYS A 285 3.25 -15.80 -9.77
N PHE A 286 3.42 -14.60 -9.22
CA PHE A 286 3.00 -14.25 -7.87
C PHE A 286 1.47 -14.29 -7.73
N ALA A 287 0.71 -13.72 -8.66
CA ALA A 287 -0.75 -13.81 -8.66
C ALA A 287 -1.25 -15.26 -8.79
N GLN A 288 -0.64 -16.08 -9.65
CA GLN A 288 -0.94 -17.52 -9.72
C GLN A 288 -0.69 -18.21 -8.39
N THR A 289 0.43 -17.92 -7.74
CA THR A 289 0.78 -18.51 -6.45
C THR A 289 -0.22 -18.13 -5.35
N MET A 290 -0.59 -16.85 -5.24
CA MET A 290 -1.60 -16.40 -4.28
C MET A 290 -2.97 -17.04 -4.55
N ALA A 291 -3.36 -17.15 -5.82
CA ALA A 291 -4.62 -17.80 -6.19
C ALA A 291 -4.61 -19.31 -5.91
N ARG A 292 -3.46 -19.99 -6.09
CA ARG A 292 -3.28 -21.40 -5.68
C ARG A 292 -3.43 -21.57 -4.19
N PHE A 293 -2.83 -20.68 -3.42
CA PHE A 293 -2.96 -20.66 -1.98
C PHE A 293 -4.41 -20.55 -1.51
N GLU A 294 -5.21 -19.73 -2.19
CA GLU A 294 -6.64 -19.62 -1.92
C GLU A 294 -7.41 -20.92 -2.24
N ILE A 295 -7.31 -21.45 -3.46
CA ILE A 295 -8.10 -22.62 -3.88
C ILE A 295 -7.66 -23.90 -3.15
N THR A 296 -6.39 -24.00 -2.76
CA THR A 296 -5.90 -25.16 -1.99
C THR A 296 -6.37 -25.17 -0.54
N GLY A 297 -6.86 -24.04 -0.03
CA GLY A 297 -7.56 -23.98 1.24
C GLY A 297 -8.88 -24.76 1.21
N ALA A 298 -9.57 -24.75 0.06
CA ALA A 298 -10.81 -25.49 -0.16
C ALA A 298 -10.58 -26.93 -0.68
N ASP A 299 -9.62 -27.11 -1.58
CA ASP A 299 -9.26 -28.40 -2.17
C ASP A 299 -7.76 -28.50 -2.45
N ALA A 300 -7.04 -29.21 -1.59
CA ALA A 300 -5.59 -29.38 -1.70
C ALA A 300 -5.13 -30.02 -3.03
N THR A 301 -6.01 -30.73 -3.75
CA THR A 301 -5.67 -31.31 -5.05
C THR A 301 -5.46 -30.25 -6.14
N GLN A 302 -5.96 -29.03 -5.94
CA GLN A 302 -5.84 -27.90 -6.86
C GLN A 302 -4.47 -27.21 -6.83
N ALA A 303 -3.50 -27.71 -6.06
CA ALA A 303 -2.17 -27.10 -5.94
C ALA A 303 -1.41 -26.99 -7.28
N GLY A 304 -1.75 -27.85 -8.25
CA GLY A 304 -1.19 -27.85 -9.60
C GLY A 304 -2.06 -27.18 -10.67
N ALA A 305 -3.19 -26.57 -10.31
CA ALA A 305 -4.13 -26.03 -11.28
C ALA A 305 -3.50 -24.93 -12.15
N THR A 306 -3.93 -24.87 -13.42
CA THR A 306 -3.63 -23.75 -14.31
C THR A 306 -4.62 -22.63 -14.01
N ILE A 307 -4.10 -21.47 -13.64
CA ILE A 307 -4.90 -20.32 -13.25
C ILE A 307 -4.69 -19.21 -14.28
N PRO A 308 -5.75 -18.79 -15.01
CA PRO A 308 -5.69 -17.63 -15.89
C PRO A 308 -5.27 -16.38 -15.11
N VAL A 309 -4.30 -15.64 -15.66
CA VAL A 309 -3.82 -14.40 -15.06
C VAL A 309 -3.73 -13.28 -16.09
N THR A 310 -4.19 -12.09 -15.71
CA THR A 310 -4.05 -10.85 -16.47
C THR A 310 -3.06 -9.94 -15.76
N VAL A 311 -1.92 -9.69 -16.40
CA VAL A 311 -0.85 -8.83 -15.85
C VAL A 311 -1.18 -7.36 -16.03
N GLU A 312 -1.05 -6.59 -14.95
CA GLU A 312 -1.13 -5.13 -15.01
C GLU A 312 0.21 -4.57 -15.44
N LYS A 313 0.21 -3.53 -16.28
CA LYS A 313 1.44 -2.89 -16.72
C LYS A 313 2.18 -2.33 -15.49
N PRO A 314 3.44 -2.73 -15.24
CA PRO A 314 4.21 -2.16 -14.14
C PRO A 314 4.38 -0.66 -14.34
N ARG A 315 4.37 0.08 -13.23
CA ARG A 315 4.56 1.52 -13.22
C ARG A 315 5.32 1.95 -11.98
N THR A 316 5.99 3.09 -12.09
CA THR A 316 6.58 3.76 -10.94
C THR A 316 5.78 5.01 -10.65
N GLU A 317 5.33 5.13 -9.42
CA GLU A 317 4.50 6.21 -8.95
C GLU A 317 5.14 6.80 -7.71
N LEU A 318 5.53 8.07 -7.74
CA LEU A 318 6.22 8.72 -6.61
C LEU A 318 7.44 7.90 -6.14
N GLY A 319 8.14 7.29 -7.10
CA GLY A 319 9.30 6.43 -6.90
C GLY A 319 9.02 5.12 -6.15
N VAL A 320 7.74 4.82 -5.89
CA VAL A 320 7.25 3.51 -5.51
C VAL A 320 7.06 2.67 -6.76
N TYR A 321 7.76 1.54 -6.83
CA TYR A 321 7.55 0.60 -7.92
C TYR A 321 6.31 -0.25 -7.65
N ILE A 322 5.43 -0.36 -8.63
CA ILE A 322 4.18 -1.12 -8.55
C ILE A 322 4.17 -2.18 -9.64
N ALA A 323 4.00 -3.44 -9.24
CA ALA A 323 3.75 -4.56 -10.14
C ALA A 323 2.59 -5.40 -9.61
N GLY A 324 1.69 -5.81 -10.49
CA GLY A 324 0.50 -6.55 -10.07
C GLY A 324 -0.13 -7.35 -11.21
N ALA A 325 -1.00 -8.27 -10.83
CA ALA A 325 -1.79 -9.04 -11.76
C ALA A 325 -3.08 -9.53 -11.08
N THR A 326 -4.02 -9.97 -11.89
CA THR A 326 -5.29 -10.55 -11.45
C THR A 326 -5.38 -12.00 -11.88
N ALA A 327 -5.76 -12.87 -10.95
CA ALA A 327 -6.05 -14.26 -11.20
C ALA A 327 -7.56 -14.47 -11.23
N SER A 328 -8.05 -15.16 -12.26
CA SER A 328 -9.46 -15.53 -12.38
C SER A 328 -9.64 -17.01 -12.11
N LEU A 329 -10.56 -17.35 -11.21
CA LEU A 329 -10.82 -18.73 -10.79
C LEU A 329 -12.30 -19.06 -10.99
N GLN A 330 -12.59 -20.35 -11.14
CA GLN A 330 -13.95 -20.87 -11.09
C GLN A 330 -14.11 -21.62 -9.78
N PHE A 331 -14.91 -21.07 -8.87
CA PHE A 331 -15.09 -21.64 -7.54
C PHE A 331 -16.36 -22.51 -7.50
N PRO A 332 -16.31 -23.76 -7.00
CA PRO A 332 -17.50 -24.59 -6.86
C PRO A 332 -18.55 -23.95 -5.93
N SER A 333 -19.81 -24.06 -6.30
CA SER A 333 -20.97 -23.59 -5.54
C SER A 333 -22.13 -24.58 -5.62
N THR A 334 -23.18 -24.38 -4.83
CA THR A 334 -24.35 -25.25 -4.81
C THR A 334 -25.15 -25.24 -6.12
N SER A 335 -25.00 -24.20 -6.95
CA SER A 335 -25.71 -24.03 -8.23
C SER A 335 -24.81 -24.15 -9.46
N GLY A 336 -23.54 -24.57 -9.31
CA GLY A 336 -22.55 -24.66 -10.39
C GLY A 336 -21.23 -24.04 -9.99
N THR A 337 -20.60 -23.26 -10.87
CA THR A 337 -19.35 -22.56 -10.59
C THR A 337 -19.56 -21.04 -10.58
N VAL A 338 -18.92 -20.36 -9.63
CA VAL A 338 -18.94 -18.90 -9.51
C VAL A 338 -17.56 -18.36 -9.93
N PRO A 339 -17.50 -17.43 -10.89
CA PRO A 339 -16.24 -16.81 -11.26
C PRO A 339 -15.78 -15.87 -10.14
N ILE A 340 -14.56 -16.04 -9.66
CA ILE A 340 -13.93 -15.15 -8.68
C ILE A 340 -12.66 -14.53 -9.26
N GLU A 341 -12.37 -13.29 -8.89
CA GLU A 341 -11.12 -12.62 -9.21
C GLU A 341 -10.33 -12.34 -7.94
N ILE A 342 -9.05 -12.68 -7.95
CA ILE A 342 -8.07 -12.32 -6.91
C ILE A 342 -7.01 -11.44 -7.56
N GLY A 343 -6.97 -10.17 -7.22
CA GLY A 343 -5.90 -9.26 -7.65
C GLY A 343 -4.82 -9.14 -6.59
N THR A 344 -3.56 -9.15 -7.02
CA THR A 344 -2.41 -8.92 -6.16
C THR A 344 -1.55 -7.81 -6.75
N SER A 345 -1.07 -6.91 -5.91
CA SER A 345 -0.17 -5.84 -6.33
C SER A 345 0.86 -5.58 -5.26
N ILE A 346 2.13 -5.59 -5.63
CA ILE A 346 3.24 -5.30 -4.73
C ILE A 346 3.75 -3.90 -5.03
N LEU A 347 3.89 -3.13 -3.96
CA LEU A 347 4.42 -1.78 -3.92
C LEU A 347 5.70 -1.79 -3.09
N VAL A 348 6.77 -1.21 -3.63
CA VAL A 348 8.10 -1.28 -3.01
C VAL A 348 8.72 0.10 -2.87
N SER A 349 9.11 0.48 -1.65
CA SER A 349 9.81 1.75 -1.39
C SER A 349 10.57 1.74 -0.06
N GLY A 350 11.83 2.17 -0.06
CA GLY A 350 12.63 2.32 1.16
C GLY A 350 12.73 1.03 1.97
N HIS A 351 12.24 1.07 3.22
CA HIS A 351 12.18 -0.08 4.13
C HIS A 351 10.92 -0.94 3.97
N TYR A 352 10.02 -0.58 3.05
CA TYR A 352 8.68 -1.14 3.00
C TYR A 352 8.44 -1.93 1.72
N GLU A 353 7.80 -3.08 1.91
CA GLU A 353 7.05 -3.77 0.88
C GLU A 353 5.59 -3.81 1.30
N GLN A 354 4.69 -3.56 0.36
CA GLN A 354 3.27 -3.61 0.63
C GLN A 354 2.58 -4.42 -0.45
N THR A 355 1.80 -5.41 -0.03
CA THR A 355 0.93 -6.17 -0.93
C THR A 355 -0.50 -5.70 -0.77
N ILE A 356 -1.16 -5.33 -1.86
CA ILE A 356 -2.60 -5.11 -1.94
C ILE A 356 -3.23 -6.39 -2.49
N TYR A 357 -4.25 -6.87 -1.79
CA TYR A 357 -5.13 -7.95 -2.24
C TYR A 357 -6.50 -7.38 -2.57
N THR A 358 -7.04 -7.76 -3.72
CA THR A 358 -8.42 -7.44 -4.12
C THR A 358 -9.16 -8.74 -4.42
N PHE A 359 -10.45 -8.77 -4.09
CA PHE A 359 -11.32 -9.92 -4.33
C PHE A 359 -12.64 -9.46 -4.93
N ALA A 360 -13.17 -10.22 -5.89
CA ALA A 360 -14.54 -10.05 -6.39
C ALA A 360 -15.23 -11.39 -6.61
N SER A 361 -16.51 -11.47 -6.22
CA SER A 361 -17.35 -12.65 -6.45
C SER A 361 -18.85 -12.30 -6.53
N PRO A 362 -19.55 -12.67 -7.62
CA PRO A 362 -18.98 -13.09 -8.89
C PRO A 362 -18.25 -11.94 -9.60
N GLY A 363 -17.34 -12.29 -10.51
CA GLY A 363 -16.83 -11.36 -11.52
C GLY A 363 -15.51 -10.68 -11.14
N THR A 364 -15.34 -9.44 -11.60
CA THR A 364 -14.06 -8.71 -11.60
C THR A 364 -14.11 -7.54 -10.61
N PHE A 365 -13.01 -7.29 -9.91
CA PHE A 365 -12.91 -6.12 -9.04
C PHE A 365 -12.80 -4.85 -9.90
N PRO A 366 -13.50 -3.75 -9.56
CA PRO A 366 -13.50 -2.54 -10.39
C PRO A 366 -12.08 -1.99 -10.66
N PRO A 367 -11.58 -1.97 -11.91
CA PRO A 367 -10.20 -1.60 -12.22
C PRO A 367 -9.83 -0.17 -11.82
N ALA A 368 -10.78 0.77 -11.94
CA ALA A 368 -10.61 2.16 -11.52
C ALA A 368 -10.39 2.28 -10.01
N THR A 369 -11.18 1.53 -9.21
CA THR A 369 -11.02 1.49 -7.75
C THR A 369 -9.66 0.90 -7.37
N ARG A 370 -9.23 -0.18 -8.02
CA ARG A 370 -7.91 -0.77 -7.76
C ARG A 370 -6.79 0.23 -8.03
N THR A 371 -6.84 0.88 -9.18
CA THR A 371 -5.83 1.88 -9.58
C THR A 371 -5.77 3.03 -8.57
N ALA A 372 -6.93 3.54 -8.15
CA ALA A 372 -7.01 4.61 -7.15
C ALA A 372 -6.42 4.19 -5.79
N LEU A 373 -6.70 2.96 -5.33
CA LEU A 373 -6.15 2.44 -4.07
C LEU A 373 -4.64 2.18 -4.15
N GLN A 374 -4.14 1.64 -5.27
CA GLN A 374 -2.71 1.51 -5.52
C GLN A 374 -2.00 2.87 -5.48
N SER A 375 -2.57 3.89 -6.13
CA SER A 375 -1.99 5.24 -6.16
C SER A 375 -2.01 5.93 -4.79
N LEU A 376 -3.10 5.75 -4.03
CA LEU A 376 -3.19 6.22 -2.65
C LEU A 376 -2.10 5.59 -1.76
N LEU A 377 -1.91 4.28 -1.88
CA LEU A 377 -0.92 3.56 -1.10
C LEU A 377 0.52 3.88 -1.54
N ALA A 378 0.77 4.08 -2.83
CA ALA A 378 2.04 4.57 -3.33
C ALA A 378 2.37 5.95 -2.74
N ALA A 379 1.43 6.89 -2.73
CA ALA A 379 1.61 8.18 -2.08
C ALA A 379 1.94 8.03 -0.59
N ARG A 380 1.22 7.17 0.12
CA ARG A 380 1.46 6.91 1.54
C ARG A 380 2.84 6.30 1.81
N LEU A 381 3.28 5.34 1.00
CA LEU A 381 4.64 4.76 1.08
C LEU A 381 5.72 5.80 0.77
N ALA A 382 5.45 6.71 -0.18
CA ALA A 382 6.31 7.85 -0.48
C ALA A 382 6.34 8.93 0.63
N GLY A 383 5.54 8.79 1.69
CA GLY A 383 5.46 9.76 2.79
C GLY A 383 4.50 10.92 2.54
N ILE A 384 3.68 10.84 1.48
CA ILE A 384 2.64 11.82 1.17
C ILE A 384 1.36 11.38 1.87
N SER A 385 0.82 12.23 2.75
CA SER A 385 -0.46 12.00 3.40
C SER A 385 -1.56 12.76 2.68
N LYS A 386 -2.69 12.09 2.40
CA LYS A 386 -3.92 12.79 2.03
C LYS A 386 -4.36 13.56 3.27
N SER A 387 -4.50 14.88 3.20
CA SER A 387 -5.11 15.59 4.34
C SER A 387 -6.57 15.16 4.39
N SER A 388 -7.02 14.62 5.51
CA SER A 388 -8.45 14.41 5.73
C SER A 388 -9.13 15.76 5.65
N ASN A 389 -10.01 15.96 4.66
CA ASN A 389 -10.89 17.12 4.64
C ASN A 389 -11.67 17.11 5.97
N THR A 390 -11.35 18.05 6.85
CA THR A 390 -12.17 18.39 8.02
C THR A 390 -13.44 19.10 7.58
#